data_AF-A0A0R2TYB4-F1
#
_entry.id   AF-A0A0R2TYB4-F1
#
_cell.length_a   1.000
_cell.length_b   1.000
_cell.length_c   1.000
_cell.angle_alpha   90.00
_cell.angle_beta   90.00
_cell.angle_gamma   90.00
#
_symmetry.space_group_name_H-M   'P 1'
#
loop_
_entity.id
_entity.type
_entity.pdbx_description
1 polymer ?
#
loop_
_entity_poly.entity_id
_entity_poly.type
_entity_poly.pdbx_seq_one_letter_code
_entity_poly.pdbx_strand_id
1 'polypeptide(L)'
;MSELSIVIVNVIALAVAYLYLYPNFAGNDVKRLAWLDTGVGACVLLVIAPFNWGSPSDYTFFAFDSNWWIFAILSYTLIELPLFYLYIKARGLGAEYRDLFKSGGGLTEMASEKSVRKQLSDTKWDGLRTRGALRFLVFGANITMIIGTTFLLLVGDNDWTALLLLYIGAIFVFWFLLRTAVRLIPDAPDSALDERLIQERNSVYHRAYQYLFGVSGLLTGALLGYSISQDLLNDSPDFDGFNYEISLTWPQVQAIFWLVFGYSYMLPSIIMAWRESRRMDKKS
;
A
#
# COMPACT_ATOMS: atom_id res chain seq x y z
N MET A 1 -4.96 27.66 -3.41
CA MET A 1 -4.41 28.43 -4.56
C MET A 1 -5.37 28.31 -5.74
N SER A 2 -5.27 29.15 -6.78
CA SER A 2 -6.04 28.92 -8.01
C SER A 2 -5.51 27.69 -8.78
N GLU A 3 -6.40 26.98 -9.48
CA GLU A 3 -6.07 25.85 -10.39
C GLU A 3 -4.93 26.19 -11.35
N LEU A 4 -4.99 27.40 -11.92
CA LEU A 4 -3.95 27.92 -12.82
C LEU A 4 -2.56 27.91 -12.17
N SER A 5 -2.48 28.25 -10.88
CA SER A 5 -1.21 28.26 -10.17
C SER A 5 -0.62 26.86 -10.01
N ILE A 6 -1.45 25.85 -9.74
CA ILE A 6 -1.03 24.43 -9.67
C ILE A 6 -0.51 23.98 -11.04
N VAL A 7 -1.22 24.31 -12.11
CA VAL A 7 -0.79 23.99 -13.48
C VAL A 7 0.53 24.66 -13.83
N ILE A 8 0.73 25.94 -13.46
CA ILE A 8 1.99 26.66 -13.71
C ILE A 8 3.15 25.98 -12.97
N VAL A 9 2.97 25.59 -11.71
CA VAL A 9 4.01 24.87 -10.95
C VAL A 9 4.35 23.54 -11.62
N ASN A 10 3.34 22.78 -12.06
CA ASN A 10 3.53 21.54 -12.81
C ASN A 10 4.33 21.77 -14.11
N VAL A 11 3.97 22.80 -14.90
CA VAL A 11 4.66 23.14 -16.14
C VAL A 11 6.12 23.53 -15.88
N ILE A 12 6.39 24.35 -14.86
CA ILE A 12 7.77 24.75 -14.51
C ILE A 12 8.58 23.52 -14.09
N ALA A 13 8.01 22.67 -13.24
CA ALA A 13 8.69 21.46 -12.78
C ALA A 13 8.99 20.51 -13.94
N LEU A 14 8.03 20.27 -14.84
CA LEU A 14 8.21 19.46 -16.03
C LEU A 14 9.23 20.07 -16.99
N ALA A 15 9.24 21.40 -17.16
CA ALA A 15 10.24 22.07 -17.98
C ALA A 15 11.66 21.86 -17.42
N VAL A 16 11.85 22.03 -16.11
CA VAL A 16 13.13 21.77 -15.45
C VAL A 16 13.52 20.29 -15.57
N ALA A 17 12.56 19.40 -15.40
CA ALA A 17 12.77 17.96 -15.47
C ALA A 17 13.24 17.53 -16.87
N TYR A 18 12.48 17.87 -17.91
CA TYR A 18 12.75 17.41 -19.28
C TYR A 18 13.90 18.15 -19.96
N LEU A 19 14.14 19.43 -19.63
CA LEU A 19 15.20 20.22 -20.27
C LEU A 19 16.55 20.10 -19.56
N TYR A 20 16.58 19.88 -18.25
CA TYR A 20 17.82 19.87 -17.47
C TYR A 20 18.03 18.57 -16.70
N LEU A 21 17.05 18.14 -15.88
CA LEU A 21 17.27 17.05 -14.93
C LEU A 21 17.43 15.69 -15.64
N TYR A 22 16.49 15.30 -16.49
CA TYR A 22 16.52 14.01 -17.17
C TYR A 22 17.69 13.89 -18.15
N PRO A 23 18.00 14.90 -18.98
CA PRO A 23 19.17 14.85 -19.85
C PRO A 23 20.49 14.65 -19.10
N ASN A 24 20.68 15.33 -17.98
CA ASN A 24 21.96 15.34 -17.26
C ASN A 24 22.12 14.15 -16.30
N PHE A 25 21.03 13.69 -15.67
CA PHE A 25 21.11 12.69 -14.60
C PHE A 25 20.59 11.30 -15.01
N ALA A 26 19.57 11.22 -15.88
CA ALA A 26 19.03 9.94 -16.32
C ALA A 26 19.82 9.34 -17.49
N GLY A 27 20.27 10.19 -18.43
CA GLY A 27 20.97 9.73 -19.63
C GLY A 27 20.10 8.80 -20.47
N ASN A 28 20.59 7.58 -20.73
CA ASN A 28 19.86 6.52 -21.44
C ASN A 28 19.36 5.41 -20.51
N ASP A 29 19.44 5.58 -19.19
CA ASP A 29 18.98 4.57 -18.23
C ASP A 29 17.50 4.80 -17.88
N VAL A 30 16.64 3.92 -18.41
CA VAL A 30 15.19 3.95 -18.20
C VAL A 30 14.79 3.82 -16.73
N LYS A 31 15.53 3.04 -15.92
CA LYS A 31 15.19 2.86 -14.50
C LYS A 31 15.50 4.11 -13.70
N ARG A 32 16.62 4.78 -14.00
CA ARG A 32 16.94 6.07 -13.38
C ARG A 32 15.94 7.14 -13.78
N LEU A 33 15.52 7.15 -15.04
CA LEU A 33 14.51 8.08 -15.52
C LEU A 33 13.18 7.92 -14.76
N ALA A 34 12.69 6.69 -14.58
CA ALA A 34 11.47 6.43 -13.81
C ALA A 34 11.57 6.86 -12.33
N TRP A 35 12.72 6.61 -11.69
CA TRP A 35 12.95 7.05 -10.30
C TRP A 35 13.03 8.57 -10.17
N LEU A 36 13.71 9.24 -11.12
CA LEU A 36 13.78 10.69 -11.14
C LEU A 36 12.41 11.31 -11.38
N ASP A 37 11.60 10.72 -12.25
CA ASP A 37 10.26 11.18 -12.53
C ASP A 37 9.32 11.06 -11.32
N THR A 38 9.36 9.91 -10.64
CA THR A 38 8.63 9.72 -9.37
C THR A 38 9.10 10.74 -8.31
N GLY A 39 10.41 11.00 -8.24
CA GLY A 39 10.98 11.98 -7.32
C GLY A 39 10.54 13.41 -7.62
N VAL A 40 10.54 13.82 -8.89
CA VAL A 40 10.07 15.16 -9.31
C VAL A 40 8.59 15.32 -8.99
N GLY A 41 7.74 14.35 -9.37
CA GLY A 41 6.31 14.39 -9.05
C GLY A 41 6.04 14.49 -7.55
N ALA A 42 6.77 13.71 -6.73
CA ALA A 42 6.67 13.80 -5.27
C ALA A 42 7.12 15.18 -4.73
N CYS A 43 8.22 15.73 -5.23
CA CYS A 43 8.68 17.06 -4.86
C CYS A 43 7.66 18.15 -5.22
N VAL A 44 7.03 18.05 -6.39
CA VAL A 44 5.97 18.97 -6.82
C VAL A 44 4.79 18.93 -5.86
N LEU A 45 4.33 17.73 -5.51
CA LEU A 45 3.25 17.58 -4.52
C LEU A 45 3.63 18.14 -3.15
N LEU A 46 4.86 17.93 -2.70
CA LEU A 46 5.35 18.49 -1.43
C LEU A 46 5.45 20.02 -1.46
N VAL A 47 5.82 20.62 -2.60
CA VAL A 47 5.87 22.08 -2.77
C VAL A 47 4.45 22.65 -2.75
N ILE A 48 3.48 21.99 -3.38
CA ILE A 48 2.10 22.48 -3.50
C ILE A 48 1.29 22.22 -2.22
N ALA A 49 1.61 21.16 -1.47
CA ALA A 49 0.90 20.72 -0.27
C ALA A 49 0.66 21.83 0.78
N PRO A 50 1.69 22.55 1.29
CA PRO A 50 1.50 23.56 2.33
C PRO A 50 0.54 24.69 1.94
N PHE A 51 0.44 25.00 0.65
CA PHE A 51 -0.40 26.09 0.15
C PHE A 51 -1.86 25.68 -0.10
N ASN A 52 -2.17 24.39 -0.03
CA ASN A 52 -3.48 23.84 -0.37
C ASN A 52 -4.05 22.86 0.67
N TRP A 53 -3.32 22.59 1.76
CA TRP A 53 -3.65 21.60 2.80
C TRP A 53 -5.00 21.81 3.52
N GLY A 54 -5.57 23.02 3.46
CA GLY A 54 -6.90 23.34 4.00
C GLY A 54 -7.83 24.00 2.98
N SER A 55 -7.55 23.85 1.68
CA SER A 55 -8.38 24.39 0.62
C SER A 55 -9.69 23.58 0.48
N PRO A 56 -10.83 24.23 0.18
CA PRO A 56 -12.05 23.54 -0.23
C PRO A 56 -11.80 22.57 -1.41
N SER A 57 -12.61 21.52 -1.51
CA SER A 57 -12.53 20.45 -2.51
C SER A 57 -13.12 20.83 -3.88
N ASP A 58 -12.99 22.10 -4.27
CA ASP A 58 -13.70 22.68 -5.42
C ASP A 58 -12.76 22.87 -6.62
N TYR A 59 -11.83 21.93 -6.86
CA TYR A 59 -10.95 21.98 -8.04
C TYR A 59 -11.57 21.20 -9.19
N THR A 60 -12.02 21.90 -10.22
CA THR A 60 -12.72 21.31 -11.36
C THR A 60 -11.73 20.81 -12.41
N PHE A 61 -11.66 19.49 -12.58
CA PHE A 61 -10.90 18.86 -13.67
C PHE A 61 -11.83 18.48 -14.83
N PHE A 62 -11.88 19.34 -15.86
CA PHE A 62 -12.73 19.27 -17.06
C PHE A 62 -14.25 19.20 -16.81
N ALA A 63 -14.72 18.17 -16.11
CA ALA A 63 -16.13 17.85 -15.94
C ALA A 63 -16.50 17.35 -14.53
N PHE A 64 -15.55 17.23 -13.61
CA PHE A 64 -15.81 16.81 -12.23
C PHE A 64 -14.94 17.59 -11.24
N ASP A 65 -15.46 17.77 -10.03
CA ASP A 65 -14.73 18.40 -8.94
C ASP A 65 -13.88 17.37 -8.19
N SER A 66 -12.70 17.81 -7.77
CA SER A 66 -11.70 16.96 -7.16
C SER A 66 -10.93 17.71 -6.08
N ASN A 67 -10.24 16.95 -5.23
CA ASN A 67 -9.32 17.53 -4.25
C ASN A 67 -8.06 18.05 -4.94
N TRP A 68 -7.41 19.06 -4.35
CA TRP A 68 -6.22 19.72 -4.91
C TRP A 68 -5.11 18.74 -5.32
N TRP A 69 -4.91 17.65 -4.57
CA TRP A 69 -3.85 16.67 -4.83
C TRP A 69 -4.20 15.75 -6.02
N ILE A 70 -5.48 15.41 -6.18
CA ILE A 70 -5.97 14.67 -7.36
C ILE A 70 -5.85 15.55 -8.59
N PHE A 71 -6.30 16.80 -8.50
CA PHE A 71 -6.15 17.80 -9.55
C PHE A 71 -4.68 17.99 -9.95
N ALA A 72 -3.77 18.11 -8.97
CA ALA A 72 -2.34 18.25 -9.22
C ALA A 72 -1.74 17.04 -9.94
N ILE A 73 -2.08 15.81 -9.52
CA ILE A 73 -1.60 14.58 -10.18
C ILE A 73 -2.16 14.49 -11.61
N LEU A 74 -3.48 14.67 -11.80
CA LEU A 74 -4.11 14.53 -13.10
C LEU A 74 -3.60 15.58 -14.10
N SER A 75 -3.46 16.83 -13.68
CA SER A 75 -2.91 17.89 -14.52
C SER A 75 -1.43 17.68 -14.81
N TYR A 76 -0.64 17.22 -13.83
CA TYR A 76 0.77 16.84 -14.04
C TYR A 76 0.87 15.74 -15.10
N THR A 77 0.16 14.63 -14.92
CA THR A 77 0.17 13.50 -15.86
C THR A 77 -0.31 13.89 -17.25
N LEU A 78 -1.36 14.71 -17.38
CA LEU A 78 -1.88 15.15 -18.67
C LEU A 78 -0.82 15.92 -19.49
N ILE A 79 -0.02 16.75 -18.83
CA ILE A 79 1.04 17.55 -19.47
C ILE A 79 2.30 16.69 -19.69
N GLU A 80 2.58 15.79 -18.77
CA GLU A 80 3.76 14.94 -18.80
C GLU A 80 3.69 13.90 -19.94
N LEU A 81 2.57 13.20 -20.12
CA LEU A 81 2.43 12.13 -21.11
C LEU A 81 2.89 12.50 -22.54
N PRO A 82 2.53 13.66 -23.11
CA PRO A 82 3.04 14.05 -24.42
C PRO A 82 4.55 14.35 -24.39
N LEU A 83 5.06 14.99 -23.34
CA LEU A 83 6.49 15.27 -23.18
C LEU A 83 7.31 13.99 -23.06
N PHE A 84 6.84 13.06 -22.24
CA PHE A 84 7.39 11.72 -22.04
C PHE A 84 7.49 10.96 -23.36
N TYR A 85 6.39 10.92 -24.12
CA TYR A 85 6.35 10.26 -25.42
C TYR A 85 7.39 10.84 -26.39
N LEU A 86 7.45 12.18 -26.50
CA LEU A 86 8.43 12.86 -27.35
C LEU A 86 9.87 12.59 -26.91
N TYR A 87 10.13 12.61 -25.61
CA TYR A 87 11.45 12.38 -25.03
C TYR A 87 11.96 10.96 -25.29
N ILE A 88 11.12 9.94 -25.05
CA ILE A 88 11.46 8.54 -25.32
C ILE A 88 11.71 8.32 -26.81
N LYS A 89 10.84 8.89 -27.66
CA LYS A 89 10.97 8.76 -29.11
C LYS A 89 12.27 9.40 -29.59
N ALA A 90 12.63 10.57 -29.08
CA ALA A 90 13.87 11.26 -29.44
C ALA A 90 15.13 10.49 -29.03
N ARG A 91 15.08 9.72 -27.93
CA ARG A 91 16.22 8.95 -27.41
C ARG A 91 16.25 7.47 -27.81
N GLY A 92 15.23 6.99 -28.53
CA GLY A 92 15.13 5.58 -28.91
C GLY A 92 14.86 4.61 -27.75
N LEU A 93 14.46 5.11 -26.58
CA LEU A 93 14.30 4.31 -25.35
C LEU A 93 13.01 3.46 -25.32
N GLY A 94 12.22 3.46 -26.41
CA GLY A 94 10.89 2.86 -26.42
C GLY A 94 10.87 1.34 -26.25
N ALA A 95 11.91 0.63 -26.70
CA ALA A 95 12.02 -0.81 -26.49
C ALA A 95 12.32 -1.15 -25.02
N GLU A 96 13.29 -0.47 -24.43
CA GLU A 96 13.67 -0.64 -23.02
C GLU A 96 12.55 -0.24 -22.06
N TYR A 97 11.76 0.81 -22.37
CA TYR A 97 10.58 1.16 -21.59
C TYR A 97 9.48 0.10 -21.63
N ARG A 98 9.23 -0.50 -22.80
CA ARG A 98 8.27 -1.61 -22.93
C ARG A 98 8.73 -2.84 -22.16
N ASP A 99 10.02 -3.13 -22.19
CA ASP A 99 10.59 -4.24 -21.43
C ASP A 99 10.56 -3.96 -19.92
N LEU A 100 10.81 -2.71 -19.49
CA LEU A 100 10.59 -2.31 -18.11
C LEU A 100 9.13 -2.53 -17.70
N PHE A 101 8.15 -2.13 -18.51
CA PHE A 101 6.73 -2.32 -18.19
C PHE A 101 6.31 -3.81 -18.18
N LYS A 102 6.88 -4.63 -19.07
CA LYS A 102 6.69 -6.09 -19.08
C LYS A 102 7.32 -6.77 -17.86
N SER A 103 8.50 -6.30 -17.44
CA SER A 103 9.18 -6.76 -16.22
C SER A 103 8.66 -6.09 -14.94
N GLY A 104 7.84 -5.06 -15.09
CA GLY A 104 7.38 -4.13 -14.06
C GLY A 104 5.96 -4.41 -13.62
N GLY A 105 5.54 -5.69 -13.62
CA GLY A 105 4.31 -6.17 -12.98
C GLY A 105 4.38 -6.07 -11.44
N GLY A 106 4.91 -4.96 -10.92
CA GLY A 106 5.36 -4.76 -9.54
C GLY A 106 4.27 -4.59 -8.49
N LEU A 107 3.00 -4.88 -8.81
CA LEU A 107 1.94 -5.02 -7.81
C LEU A 107 1.70 -6.50 -7.43
N THR A 108 2.25 -7.45 -8.19
CA THR A 108 2.04 -8.90 -7.97
C THR A 108 3.31 -9.75 -8.08
N GLU A 109 4.49 -9.16 -8.28
CA GLU A 109 5.73 -9.95 -8.30
C GLU A 109 6.01 -10.57 -6.93
N MET A 110 5.67 -11.85 -6.82
CA MET A 110 6.35 -12.82 -5.96
C MET A 110 7.86 -12.56 -5.99
N ALA A 111 8.52 -12.67 -4.84
CA ALA A 111 9.94 -12.36 -4.71
C ALA A 111 10.76 -13.12 -5.77
N SER A 112 11.58 -12.42 -6.55
CA SER A 112 12.38 -13.06 -7.59
C SER A 112 13.21 -14.22 -7.01
N GLU A 113 13.36 -15.31 -7.77
CA GLU A 113 14.08 -16.51 -7.32
C GLU A 113 15.48 -16.17 -6.76
N LYS A 114 16.19 -15.24 -7.42
CA LYS A 114 17.49 -14.75 -6.97
C LYS A 114 17.42 -14.05 -5.61
N SER A 115 16.38 -13.25 -5.36
CA SER A 115 16.14 -12.57 -4.08
C SER A 115 15.86 -13.58 -2.97
N VAL A 116 15.03 -14.58 -3.25
CA VAL A 116 14.70 -15.65 -2.29
C VAL A 116 15.95 -16.47 -1.96
N ARG A 117 16.67 -16.98 -2.96
CA ARG A 117 17.92 -17.74 -2.75
C ARG A 117 18.94 -16.94 -1.94
N LYS A 118 19.10 -15.65 -2.24
CA LYS A 118 19.96 -14.75 -1.47
C LYS A 118 19.51 -14.68 -0.02
N GLN A 119 18.23 -14.43 0.24
CA GLN A 119 17.71 -14.35 1.61
C GLN A 119 17.77 -15.67 2.39
N LEU A 120 17.62 -16.81 1.71
CA LEU A 120 17.77 -18.13 2.32
C LEU A 120 19.19 -18.36 2.83
N SER A 121 20.20 -17.84 2.11
CA SER A 121 21.62 -17.90 2.49
C SER A 121 22.11 -16.75 3.38
N ASP A 122 21.32 -15.69 3.53
CA ASP A 122 21.75 -14.47 4.24
C ASP A 122 21.59 -14.61 5.76
N THR A 123 22.69 -14.43 6.50
CA THR A 123 22.75 -14.49 7.97
C THR A 123 22.63 -13.13 8.64
N LYS A 124 22.64 -12.02 7.87
CA LYS A 124 22.57 -10.65 8.42
C LYS A 124 21.38 -10.43 9.36
N TRP A 125 20.27 -11.11 9.08
CA TRP A 125 19.01 -10.95 9.80
C TRP A 125 18.70 -12.06 10.80
N ASP A 126 19.68 -12.88 11.19
CA ASP A 126 19.45 -13.99 12.13
C ASP A 126 18.94 -13.54 13.49
N GLY A 127 19.22 -12.30 13.92
CA GLY A 127 18.64 -11.71 15.14
C GLY A 127 17.11 -11.65 15.12
N LEU A 128 16.50 -11.39 13.95
CA LEU A 128 15.04 -11.38 13.78
C LEU A 128 14.42 -12.79 13.77
N ARG A 129 15.26 -13.83 13.64
CA ARG A 129 14.85 -15.23 13.53
C ARG A 129 14.94 -15.98 14.86
N THR A 130 15.23 -15.25 15.94
CA THR A 130 15.19 -15.81 17.29
C THR A 130 13.74 -16.01 17.75
N ARG A 131 13.53 -16.96 18.66
CA ARG A 131 12.22 -17.24 19.27
C ARG A 131 11.52 -15.97 19.78
N GLY A 132 12.27 -15.14 20.51
CA GLY A 132 11.77 -13.88 21.08
C GLY A 132 11.37 -12.88 20.01
N ALA A 133 12.24 -12.67 19.01
CA ALA A 133 11.98 -11.74 17.92
C ALA A 133 10.77 -12.16 17.07
N LEU A 134 10.63 -13.45 16.74
CA LEU A 134 9.48 -13.95 15.97
C LEU A 134 8.16 -13.72 16.71
N ARG A 135 8.12 -13.99 18.02
CA ARG A 135 6.94 -13.71 18.85
C ARG A 135 6.66 -12.21 18.93
N PHE A 136 7.69 -11.39 19.12
CA PHE A 136 7.55 -9.94 19.13
C PHE A 136 6.97 -9.42 17.80
N LEU A 137 7.43 -9.92 16.66
CA LEU A 137 6.90 -9.54 15.34
C LEU A 137 5.43 -9.96 15.18
N VAL A 138 5.08 -11.18 15.60
CA VAL A 138 3.70 -11.68 15.54
C VAL A 138 2.77 -10.86 16.42
N PHE A 139 3.11 -10.67 17.70
CA PHE A 139 2.28 -9.90 18.63
C PHE A 139 2.28 -8.41 18.28
N GLY A 140 3.43 -7.85 17.95
CA GLY A 140 3.58 -6.45 17.55
C GLY A 140 2.73 -6.11 16.32
N ALA A 141 2.79 -6.92 15.26
CA ALA A 141 1.96 -6.71 14.08
C ALA A 141 0.46 -6.76 14.42
N ASN A 142 0.00 -7.74 15.19
CA ASN A 142 -1.41 -7.83 15.58
C ASN A 142 -1.85 -6.67 16.48
N ILE A 143 -1.02 -6.28 17.45
CA ILE A 143 -1.30 -5.16 18.35
C ILE A 143 -1.37 -3.85 17.56
N THR A 144 -0.40 -3.60 16.66
CA THR A 144 -0.41 -2.42 15.80
C THR A 144 -1.67 -2.39 14.95
N MET A 145 -2.07 -3.53 14.35
CA MET A 145 -3.30 -3.62 13.57
C MET A 145 -4.54 -3.28 14.39
N ILE A 146 -4.72 -3.93 15.55
CA ILE A 146 -5.91 -3.74 16.38
C ILE A 146 -5.96 -2.32 16.96
N ILE A 147 -4.85 -1.83 17.53
CA ILE A 147 -4.78 -0.50 18.14
C ILE A 147 -4.98 0.59 17.08
N GLY A 148 -4.28 0.52 15.95
CA GLY A 148 -4.39 1.51 14.89
C GLY A 148 -5.78 1.54 14.28
N THR A 149 -6.39 0.38 14.02
CA THR A 149 -7.77 0.29 13.53
C THR A 149 -8.75 0.89 14.54
N THR A 150 -8.64 0.50 15.82
CA THR A 150 -9.54 0.98 16.88
C THR A 150 -9.41 2.49 17.08
N PHE A 151 -8.18 3.01 17.09
CA PHE A 151 -7.91 4.43 17.17
C PHE A 151 -8.58 5.20 16.02
N LEU A 152 -8.38 4.75 14.77
CA LEU A 152 -8.96 5.41 13.59
C LEU A 152 -10.49 5.31 13.53
N LEU A 153 -11.07 4.25 14.09
CA LEU A 153 -12.53 4.14 14.19
C LEU A 153 -13.12 5.14 15.19
N LEU A 154 -12.39 5.46 16.26
CA LEU A 154 -12.84 6.31 17.36
C LEU A 154 -12.48 7.79 17.19
N VAL A 155 -11.40 8.10 16.47
CA VAL A 155 -10.85 9.46 16.40
C VAL A 155 -11.77 10.45 15.66
N GLY A 156 -12.56 9.96 14.70
CA GLY A 156 -13.42 10.79 13.85
C GLY A 156 -12.64 11.79 13.00
N ASP A 157 -13.33 12.75 12.38
CA ASP A 157 -12.71 13.76 11.52
C ASP A 157 -12.07 14.88 12.36
N ASN A 158 -10.82 14.68 12.80
CA ASN A 158 -10.07 15.66 13.58
C ASN A 158 -8.57 15.73 13.18
N ASP A 159 -7.82 16.65 13.78
CA ASP A 159 -6.38 16.85 13.53
C ASP A 159 -5.50 15.62 13.88
N TRP A 160 -5.89 14.82 14.87
CA TRP A 160 -5.20 13.58 15.24
C TRP A 160 -5.26 12.51 14.14
N THR A 161 -6.11 12.68 13.13
CA THR A 161 -6.10 11.88 11.90
C THR A 161 -4.73 11.84 11.24
N ALA A 162 -3.87 12.86 11.42
CA ALA A 162 -2.51 12.85 10.89
C ALA A 162 -1.67 11.65 11.40
N LEU A 163 -1.99 11.06 12.55
CA LEU A 163 -1.35 9.84 13.05
C LEU A 163 -1.60 8.59 12.17
N LEU A 164 -2.56 8.65 11.25
CA LEU A 164 -2.76 7.66 10.20
C LEU A 164 -1.47 7.37 9.44
N LEU A 165 -0.65 8.39 9.12
CA LEU A 165 0.60 8.20 8.39
C LEU A 165 1.62 7.38 9.20
N LEU A 166 1.67 7.60 10.52
CA LEU A 166 2.51 6.81 11.42
C LEU A 166 2.00 5.37 11.49
N TYR A 167 0.69 5.18 11.58
CA TYR A 167 0.07 3.85 11.57
C TYR A 167 0.40 3.09 10.27
N ILE A 168 0.23 3.71 9.11
CA ILE A 168 0.59 3.13 7.80
C ILE A 168 2.08 2.79 7.77
N GLY A 169 2.94 3.71 8.21
CA GLY A 169 4.39 3.47 8.32
C GLY A 169 4.71 2.25 9.19
N ALA A 170 4.04 2.12 10.34
CA ALA A 170 4.21 0.97 11.23
C ALA A 170 3.76 -0.34 10.59
N ILE A 171 2.65 -0.35 9.84
CA ILE A 171 2.22 -1.52 9.05
C ILE A 171 3.32 -1.95 8.08
N PHE A 172 3.86 -1.02 7.29
CA PHE A 172 4.91 -1.32 6.32
C PHE A 172 6.20 -1.82 6.99
N VAL A 173 6.57 -1.27 8.15
CA VAL A 173 7.70 -1.75 8.95
C VAL A 173 7.47 -3.19 9.39
N PHE A 174 6.32 -3.51 10.01
CA PHE A 174 6.02 -4.88 10.43
C PHE A 174 5.94 -5.85 9.25
N TRP A 175 5.31 -5.44 8.15
CA TRP A 175 5.26 -6.20 6.91
C TRP A 175 6.66 -6.54 6.39
N PHE A 176 7.55 -5.56 6.31
CA PHE A 176 8.92 -5.76 5.86
C PHE A 176 9.72 -6.67 6.80
N LEU A 177 9.63 -6.44 8.11
CA LEU A 177 10.35 -7.22 9.12
C LEU A 177 9.86 -8.66 9.18
N LEU A 178 8.54 -8.90 9.11
CA LEU A 178 7.95 -10.23 9.06
C LEU A 178 8.43 -10.99 7.83
N ARG A 179 8.36 -10.39 6.64
CA ARG A 179 8.84 -11.01 5.38
C ARG A 179 10.32 -11.36 5.44
N THR A 180 11.12 -10.48 6.04
CA THR A 180 12.56 -10.71 6.23
C THR A 180 12.84 -11.83 7.25
N ALA A 181 12.07 -11.88 8.34
CA ALA A 181 12.20 -12.92 9.37
C ALA A 181 11.87 -14.32 8.80
N VAL A 182 10.88 -14.41 7.91
CA VAL A 182 10.48 -15.67 7.25
C VAL A 182 11.17 -15.91 5.90
N ARG A 183 12.23 -15.15 5.58
CA ARG A 183 13.07 -15.32 4.38
C ARG A 183 12.30 -15.28 3.05
N LEU A 184 11.23 -14.49 2.99
CA LEU A 184 10.33 -14.39 1.83
C LEU A 184 9.72 -15.72 1.37
N ILE A 185 9.75 -16.79 2.18
CA ILE A 185 9.22 -18.11 1.79
C ILE A 185 7.74 -18.04 1.35
N PRO A 186 6.85 -17.26 2.01
CA PRO A 186 5.48 -17.08 1.53
C PRO A 186 5.44 -16.60 0.08
N ASP A 187 6.25 -15.63 -0.29
CA ASP A 187 6.19 -14.98 -1.61
C ASP A 187 7.16 -15.59 -2.62
N ALA A 188 7.77 -16.72 -2.31
CA ALA A 188 8.80 -17.33 -3.15
C ALA A 188 8.19 -18.20 -4.26
N PRO A 189 8.72 -18.17 -5.50
CA PRO A 189 8.31 -19.06 -6.57
C PRO A 189 8.76 -20.50 -6.28
N ASP A 190 8.05 -21.48 -6.84
CA ASP A 190 8.31 -22.91 -6.62
C ASP A 190 9.73 -23.33 -7.00
N SER A 191 10.31 -22.72 -8.05
CA SER A 191 11.70 -23.00 -8.49
C SER A 191 12.76 -22.65 -7.44
N ALA A 192 12.45 -21.73 -6.53
CA ALA A 192 13.38 -21.25 -5.50
C ALA A 192 13.33 -22.09 -4.21
N LEU A 193 12.34 -22.96 -4.07
CA LEU A 193 12.04 -23.70 -2.84
C LEU A 193 12.26 -25.21 -3.04
N ASP A 194 12.57 -25.92 -1.96
CA ASP A 194 12.53 -27.39 -1.94
C ASP A 194 11.09 -27.90 -1.74
N GLU A 195 10.84 -29.19 -1.99
CA GLU A 195 9.48 -29.77 -1.89
C GLU A 195 8.87 -29.59 -0.50
N ARG A 196 9.69 -29.64 0.55
CA ARG A 196 9.24 -29.48 1.93
C ARG A 196 8.78 -28.04 2.21
N LEU A 197 9.53 -27.04 1.76
CA LEU A 197 9.21 -25.63 1.91
C LEU A 197 7.98 -25.26 1.08
N ILE A 198 7.79 -25.85 -0.10
CA ILE A 198 6.57 -25.69 -0.91
C ILE A 198 5.35 -26.19 -0.13
N GLN A 199 5.41 -27.40 0.42
CA GLN A 199 4.32 -27.94 1.24
C GLN A 199 4.03 -27.06 2.47
N GLU A 200 5.08 -26.58 3.13
CA GLU A 200 4.95 -25.68 4.26
C GLU A 200 4.26 -24.37 3.87
N ARG A 201 4.74 -23.71 2.83
CA ARG A 201 4.18 -22.47 2.27
C ARG A 201 2.70 -22.65 1.92
N ASN A 202 2.34 -23.72 1.20
CA ASN A 202 0.96 -23.99 0.80
C ASN A 202 0.05 -24.20 2.02
N SER A 203 0.53 -24.92 3.04
CA SER A 203 -0.23 -25.10 4.29
C SER A 203 -0.39 -23.81 5.11
N VAL A 204 0.53 -22.85 4.95
CA VAL A 204 0.45 -21.51 5.55
C VAL A 204 -0.60 -20.69 4.82
N TYR A 205 -0.60 -20.67 3.48
CA TYR A 205 -1.62 -19.98 2.67
C TYR A 205 -3.02 -20.51 2.92
N HIS A 206 -3.20 -21.83 2.98
CA HIS A 206 -4.51 -22.41 3.28
C HIS A 206 -5.05 -21.93 4.63
N ARG A 207 -4.18 -21.85 5.64
CA ARG A 207 -4.57 -21.34 6.96
C ARG A 207 -4.82 -19.82 6.94
N ALA A 208 -4.02 -19.05 6.21
CA ALA A 208 -4.23 -17.62 6.03
C ALA A 208 -5.60 -17.34 5.41
N TYR A 209 -5.96 -18.10 4.37
CA TYR A 209 -7.27 -17.99 3.72
C TYR A 209 -8.42 -18.31 4.70
N GLN A 210 -8.31 -19.35 5.51
CA GLN A 210 -9.32 -19.67 6.53
C GLN A 210 -9.53 -18.53 7.53
N TYR A 211 -8.46 -17.87 7.97
CA TYR A 211 -8.57 -16.72 8.87
C TYR A 211 -9.16 -15.50 8.17
N LEU A 212 -8.76 -15.19 6.93
CA LEU A 212 -9.38 -14.11 6.16
C LEU A 212 -10.86 -14.37 5.91
N PHE A 213 -11.24 -15.62 5.63
CA PHE A 213 -12.64 -16.01 5.53
C PHE A 213 -13.39 -15.78 6.84
N GLY A 214 -12.80 -16.16 7.98
CA GLY A 214 -13.38 -15.90 9.30
C GLY A 214 -13.58 -14.41 9.59
N VAL A 215 -12.58 -13.58 9.31
CA VAL A 215 -12.66 -12.12 9.47
C VAL A 215 -13.71 -11.52 8.54
N SER A 216 -13.71 -11.93 7.27
CA SER A 216 -14.71 -11.47 6.28
C SER A 216 -16.12 -11.89 6.69
N GLY A 217 -16.29 -13.11 7.20
CA GLY A 217 -17.56 -13.60 7.71
C GLY A 217 -18.06 -12.79 8.90
N LEU A 218 -17.17 -12.39 9.82
CA LEU A 218 -17.52 -11.50 10.93
C LEU A 218 -17.94 -10.12 10.45
N LEU A 219 -17.20 -9.50 9.52
CA LEU A 219 -17.52 -8.17 8.99
C LEU A 219 -18.84 -8.16 8.21
N THR A 220 -19.03 -9.12 7.30
CA THR A 220 -20.28 -9.24 6.54
C THR A 220 -21.45 -9.61 7.45
N GLY A 221 -21.22 -10.46 8.46
CA GLY A 221 -22.21 -10.79 9.48
C GLY A 221 -22.62 -9.57 10.31
N ALA A 222 -21.66 -8.70 10.65
CA ALA A 222 -21.94 -7.43 11.34
C ALA A 222 -22.77 -6.48 10.47
N LEU A 223 -22.49 -6.40 9.17
CA LEU A 223 -23.29 -5.60 8.22
C LEU A 223 -24.73 -6.13 8.10
N LEU A 224 -24.90 -7.46 8.01
CA LEU A 224 -26.23 -8.09 8.05
C LEU A 224 -26.94 -7.84 9.38
N GLY A 225 -26.21 -7.91 10.50
CA GLY A 225 -26.76 -7.60 11.82
C GLY A 225 -27.21 -6.13 11.91
N TYR A 226 -26.44 -5.21 11.33
CA TYR A 226 -26.81 -3.80 11.23
C TYR A 226 -28.09 -3.60 10.41
N SER A 227 -28.22 -4.22 9.22
CA SER A 227 -29.43 -4.06 8.40
C SER A 227 -30.67 -4.61 9.10
N ILE A 228 -30.58 -5.80 9.70
CA ILE A 228 -31.67 -6.40 10.49
C ILE A 228 -32.04 -5.51 11.69
N SER A 229 -31.02 -4.93 12.36
CA SER A 229 -31.25 -4.04 13.49
C SER A 229 -31.95 -2.74 13.07
N GLN A 230 -31.65 -2.20 11.88
CA GLN A 230 -32.35 -1.03 11.35
C GLN A 230 -33.81 -1.37 11.07
N ASP A 231 -34.09 -2.49 10.40
CA ASP A 231 -35.47 -2.91 10.12
C ASP A 231 -36.32 -3.14 11.37
N LEU A 232 -35.72 -3.66 12.44
CA LEU A 232 -36.43 -4.01 13.67
C LEU A 232 -36.61 -2.84 14.64
N LEU A 233 -35.70 -1.86 14.62
CA LEU A 233 -35.63 -0.82 15.65
C LEU A 233 -35.85 0.60 15.13
N ASN A 234 -35.87 0.80 13.80
CA ASN A 234 -36.04 2.11 13.20
C ASN A 234 -37.52 2.35 12.83
N ASP A 235 -38.24 3.04 13.71
CA ASP A 235 -39.64 3.45 13.50
C ASP A 235 -39.76 4.79 12.73
N SER A 236 -38.68 5.26 12.10
CA SER A 236 -38.71 6.52 11.36
C SER A 236 -39.65 6.41 10.15
N PRO A 237 -40.57 7.38 9.95
CA PRO A 237 -41.48 7.37 8.80
C PRO A 237 -40.76 7.54 7.44
N ASP A 238 -39.52 8.02 7.45
CA ASP A 238 -38.67 8.18 6.26
C ASP A 238 -37.84 6.93 5.94
N PHE A 239 -37.85 5.91 6.81
CA PHE A 239 -37.14 4.66 6.59
C PHE A 239 -37.98 3.72 5.72
N ASP A 240 -37.47 3.38 4.54
CA ASP A 240 -38.21 2.61 3.52
C ASP A 240 -37.97 1.09 3.57
N GLY A 241 -37.08 0.62 4.45
CA GLY A 241 -36.73 -0.80 4.58
C GLY A 241 -35.89 -1.36 3.41
N PHE A 242 -35.40 -0.50 2.51
CA PHE A 242 -34.59 -0.90 1.36
C PHE A 242 -33.26 -0.16 1.29
N ASN A 243 -33.19 1.07 1.82
CA ASN A 243 -31.99 1.89 1.81
C ASN A 243 -31.36 1.97 3.22
N TYR A 244 -30.11 1.50 3.32
CA TYR A 244 -29.33 1.54 4.56
C TYR A 244 -28.13 2.47 4.40
N GLU A 245 -28.15 3.59 5.11
CA GLU A 245 -27.08 4.59 5.04
C GLU A 245 -26.04 4.36 6.14
N ILE A 246 -24.77 4.19 5.75
CA ILE A 246 -23.63 4.13 6.68
C ILE A 246 -22.72 5.32 6.40
N SER A 247 -22.83 6.36 7.22
CA SER A 247 -21.98 7.54 7.13
C SER A 247 -20.63 7.29 7.83
N LEU A 248 -19.59 6.99 7.05
CA LEU A 248 -18.22 6.82 7.55
C LEU A 248 -17.38 8.06 7.30
N THR A 249 -16.61 8.46 8.30
CA THR A 249 -15.56 9.48 8.16
C THR A 249 -14.35 8.91 7.41
N TRP A 250 -13.52 9.78 6.83
CA TRP A 250 -12.29 9.36 6.13
C TRP A 250 -11.37 8.45 6.98
N PRO A 251 -11.11 8.72 8.28
CA PRO A 251 -10.30 7.84 9.12
C PRO A 251 -10.93 6.47 9.34
N GLN A 252 -12.26 6.40 9.46
CA GLN A 252 -12.98 5.13 9.61
C GLN A 252 -12.90 4.28 8.34
N VAL A 253 -13.00 4.90 7.16
CA VAL A 253 -12.77 4.21 5.88
C VAL A 253 -11.35 3.66 5.82
N GLN A 254 -10.36 4.45 6.21
CA GLN A 254 -8.95 4.02 6.27
C GLN A 254 -8.73 2.89 7.27
N ALA A 255 -9.39 2.92 8.43
CA ALA A 255 -9.32 1.86 9.43
C ALA A 255 -9.75 0.52 8.82
N ILE A 256 -10.90 0.49 8.15
CA ILE A 256 -11.44 -0.73 7.52
C ILE A 256 -10.52 -1.19 6.38
N PHE A 257 -10.08 -0.24 5.53
CA PHE A 257 -9.17 -0.54 4.42
C PHE A 257 -7.88 -1.20 4.92
N TRP A 258 -7.17 -0.59 5.87
CA TRP A 258 -5.91 -1.12 6.36
C TRP A 258 -6.09 -2.37 7.19
N LEU A 259 -7.19 -2.51 7.93
CA LEU A 259 -7.52 -3.77 8.61
C LEU A 259 -7.57 -4.93 7.61
N VAL A 260 -8.33 -4.80 6.53
CA VAL A 260 -8.48 -5.87 5.53
C VAL A 260 -7.20 -6.02 4.70
N PHE A 261 -6.70 -4.93 4.13
CA PHE A 261 -5.56 -4.94 3.21
C PHE A 261 -4.26 -5.30 3.91
N GLY A 262 -3.98 -4.68 5.07
CA GLY A 262 -2.77 -4.94 5.86
C GLY A 262 -2.69 -6.38 6.33
N TYR A 263 -3.79 -6.95 6.85
CA TYR A 263 -3.81 -8.37 7.21
C TYR A 263 -3.65 -9.27 5.99
N SER A 264 -4.28 -8.97 4.86
CA SER A 264 -4.20 -9.82 3.66
C SER A 264 -2.76 -10.08 3.22
N TYR A 265 -1.88 -9.06 3.29
CA TYR A 265 -0.47 -9.22 2.93
C TYR A 265 0.42 -9.78 4.06
N MET A 266 0.15 -9.44 5.33
CA MET A 266 1.03 -9.86 6.43
C MET A 266 0.71 -11.26 6.96
N LEU A 267 -0.52 -11.74 6.81
CA LEU A 267 -1.02 -12.93 7.47
C LEU A 267 -0.24 -14.22 7.16
N PRO A 268 0.16 -14.51 5.91
CA PRO A 268 1.02 -15.66 5.63
C PRO A 268 2.34 -15.61 6.41
N SER A 269 3.00 -14.44 6.44
CA SER A 269 4.25 -14.25 7.19
C SER A 269 4.05 -14.35 8.70
N ILE A 270 2.94 -13.83 9.24
CA ILE A 270 2.58 -13.96 10.67
C ILE A 270 2.42 -15.43 11.05
N ILE A 271 1.65 -16.20 10.26
CA ILE A 271 1.39 -17.62 10.55
C ILE A 271 2.70 -18.43 10.48
N MET A 272 3.53 -18.17 9.47
CA MET A 272 4.81 -18.85 9.31
C MET A 272 5.77 -18.50 10.47
N ALA A 273 5.91 -17.22 10.82
CA ALA A 273 6.72 -16.79 11.97
C ALA A 273 6.26 -17.43 13.28
N TRP A 274 4.94 -17.51 13.50
CA TRP A 274 4.37 -18.16 14.67
C TRP A 274 4.69 -19.66 14.72
N ARG A 275 4.52 -20.38 13.60
CA ARG A 275 4.86 -21.81 13.51
C ARG A 275 6.34 -22.06 13.78
N GLU A 276 7.21 -21.23 13.20
CA GLU A 276 8.65 -21.36 13.40
C GLU A 276 9.04 -21.11 14.86
N SER A 277 8.45 -20.10 15.51
CA SER A 277 8.68 -19.85 16.94
C SER A 277 8.27 -21.05 17.81
N ARG A 278 7.16 -21.74 17.48
CA ARG A 278 6.70 -22.94 18.20
C ARG A 278 7.57 -24.17 17.94
N ARG A 279 8.20 -24.28 16.77
CA ARG A 279 9.14 -25.37 16.48
C ARG A 279 10.41 -25.25 17.31
N MET A 280 10.87 -24.02 17.55
CA MET A 280 12.02 -23.75 18.42
C MET A 280 11.73 -24.18 19.87
N ASP A 281 10.50 -23.99 20.37
CA ASP A 281 10.09 -24.46 21.70
C ASP A 281 10.20 -25.97 21.89
N LYS A 282 9.95 -26.75 20.83
CA LYS A 282 9.99 -28.22 20.90
C LYS A 282 11.42 -28.78 20.88
N LYS A 283 12.42 -27.94 20.58
CA LYS A 283 13.83 -28.33 20.46
C LYS A 283 14.67 -27.92 21.67
N SER A 284 14.14 -27.05 22.54
CA SER A 284 14.75 -26.64 23.82
C SER A 284 14.26 -27.51 24.96
#